data_AF-A0A6N7VSM1-F1
#
_entry.id   AF-A0A6N7VSM1-F1
#
_cell.length_a   1.000
_cell.length_b   1.000
_cell.length_c   1.000
_cell.angle_alpha   90.00
_cell.angle_beta   90.00
_cell.angle_gamma   90.00
#
_symmetry.space_group_name_H-M   'P 1'
#
loop_
_entity.id
_entity.type
_entity.pdbx_description
1 polymer ?
#
loop_
_entity_poly.entity_id
_entity_poly.type
_entity_poly.pdbx_seq_one_letter_code
_entity_poly.pdbx_strand_id
1 'polypeptide(L)' 'MNNLEKTLKEKGIKKKFYADKLGVTPNYLTTKIKNLDTYTVQQVKLTKDILNLSDDEILKIFFK' A
#
# COMPACT_ATOMS: atom_id res chain seq x y z
N MET A 1 9.70 -7.54 7.01
CA MET A 1 9.38 -6.91 5.71
C MET A 1 7.88 -7.11 5.52
N ASN A 2 7.09 -6.04 5.49
CA ASN A 2 5.62 -6.16 5.43
C ASN A 2 5.15 -6.63 4.05
N ASN A 3 4.00 -7.32 4.00
CA ASN A 3 3.42 -7.86 2.77
C ASN A 3 3.28 -6.79 1.69
N LEU A 4 2.80 -5.60 2.06
CA LEU A 4 2.65 -4.45 1.14
C LEU A 4 3.98 -3.98 0.53
N GLU A 5 5.06 -3.90 1.32
CA GLU A 5 6.36 -3.44 0.83
C GLU A 5 6.97 -4.44 -0.16
N LYS A 6 6.77 -5.74 0.10
CA LYS A 6 7.17 -6.80 -0.81
C LYS A 6 6.40 -6.69 -2.13
N THR A 7 5.08 -6.55 -2.07
CA THR A 7 4.22 -6.40 -3.26
C THR A 7 4.59 -5.16 -4.08
N LEU A 8 4.87 -4.02 -3.44
CA LEU A 8 5.35 -2.82 -4.12
C LEU A 8 6.65 -3.08 -4.89
N LYS A 9 7.59 -3.82 -4.29
CA LYS A 9 8.87 -4.18 -4.91
C LYS A 9 8.68 -5.16 -6.07
N GLU A 10 7.84 -6.19 -5.90
CA GLU A 10 7.53 -7.20 -6.93
C GLU A 10 6.85 -6.57 -8.15
N LYS A 11 5.97 -5.58 -7.94
CA LYS A 11 5.30 -4.83 -9.00
C LYS A 11 6.16 -3.70 -9.59
N GLY A 12 7.39 -3.50 -9.11
CA GLY A 12 8.29 -2.44 -9.58
C GLY A 12 7.82 -1.02 -9.24
N ILE A 13 6.92 -0.86 -8.27
CA ILE A 13 6.36 0.44 -7.89
C ILE A 13 7.31 1.17 -6.95
N LYS A 14 7.72 2.38 -7.36
CA LYS A 14 8.54 3.25 -6.52
C LYS A 14 7.74 3.77 -5.34
N LYS A 15 8.30 3.71 -4.13
CA LYS A 15 7.69 4.25 -2.89
C LYS A 15 7.25 5.72 -3.04
N LYS A 16 8.04 6.55 -3.73
CA LYS A 16 7.69 7.96 -4.01
C LYS A 16 6.41 8.09 -4.83
N PHE A 17 6.24 7.27 -5.87
CA PHE A 17 5.04 7.27 -6.72
C PHE A 17 3.82 6.80 -5.94
N TYR A 18 3.98 5.73 -5.15
CA TYR A 18 2.90 5.23 -4.30
C TYR A 18 2.46 6.25 -3.24
N ALA A 19 3.41 6.94 -2.60
CA ALA A 19 3.14 8.00 -1.64
C ALA A 19 2.33 9.15 -2.27
N ASP A 20 2.74 9.60 -3.46
CA ASP A 20 2.06 10.64 -4.23
C ASP A 20 0.61 10.27 -4.54
N LYS A 21 0.39 9.04 -5.02
CA LYS A 21 -0.96 8.53 -5.31
C LYS A 21 -1.85 8.35 -4.08
N LEU A 22 -1.25 8.07 -2.92
CA LEU A 22 -1.95 8.00 -1.63
C LEU A 22 -2.22 9.37 -1.00
N GLY A 23 -1.67 10.46 -1.57
CA GLY A 23 -1.76 11.80 -1.00
C GLY A 23 -0.96 11.96 0.29
N VAL A 24 0.12 11.20 0.46
CA VAL A 24 0.97 11.24 1.66
C VAL A 24 2.41 11.60 1.33
N THR A 25 3.13 12.14 2.30
CA THR A 25 4.56 12.41 2.12
C THR A 25 5.36 11.09 2.12
N PRO A 26 6.48 11.01 1.35
CA PRO A 26 7.33 9.81 1.33
C PRO A 26 7.86 9.40 2.72
N ASN A 27 8.13 10.37 3.59
CA ASN A 27 8.56 10.09 4.97
C ASN A 27 7.43 9.43 5.77
N TYR A 28 6.20 9.94 5.67
CA TYR A 28 5.05 9.37 6.37
C TYR A 28 4.68 7.98 5.84
N LEU A 29 4.86 7.74 4.54
CA LEU A 29 4.58 6.45 3.92
C LEU A 29 5.33 5.30 4.60
N THR A 30 6.60 5.50 4.99
CA THR A 30 7.39 4.45 5.65
C THR A 30 6.76 4.01 6.97
N THR A 31 6.28 4.97 7.77
CA THR A 31 5.55 4.70 9.01
C THR A 31 4.18 4.05 8.72
N LYS A 32 3.50 4.51 7.67
CA LYS A 32 2.19 3.99 7.27
C LYS A 32 2.25 2.53 6.80
N ILE A 33 3.26 2.15 6.00
CA ILE A 33 3.47 0.77 5.55
C ILE A 33 3.73 -0.17 6.73
N LYS A 34 4.35 0.32 7.81
CA LYS A 34 4.54 -0.45 9.04
C LYS A 34 3.25 -0.63 9.85
N ASN A 35 2.32 0.32 9.78
CA ASN A 35 1.07 0.34 10.54
C ASN A 35 -0.13 0.33 9.58
N LEU A 36 -0.45 -0.86 9.04
CA LEU A 36 -1.46 -1.01 7.98
C LEU A 36 -2.88 -0.64 8.45
N ASP A 37 -3.19 -0.78 9.74
CA ASP A 37 -4.47 -0.37 10.34
C ASP A 37 -4.76 1.13 10.23
N THR A 38 -3.74 1.94 9.91
CA THR A 38 -3.90 3.39 9.71
C THR A 38 -4.39 3.74 8.29
N TYR A 39 -4.57 2.76 7.41
CA TYR A 39 -5.13 3.00 6.08
C TYR A 39 -6.64 3.16 6.16
N THR A 40 -7.16 4.23 5.56
CA THR A 40 -8.59 4.39 5.37
C THR A 40 -9.09 3.44 4.28
N VAL A 41 -10.39 3.13 4.28
CA VAL A 41 -11.01 2.27 3.25
C VAL A 41 -10.73 2.81 1.83
N GLN A 42 -10.74 4.13 1.64
CA GLN A 42 -10.39 4.75 0.36
C GLN A 42 -8.92 4.51 -0.02
N GLN A 43 -8.00 4.58 0.94
CA GLN A 43 -6.60 4.29 0.69
C GLN A 43 -6.36 2.82 0.35
N VAL A 44 -7.10 1.90 0.98
CA VAL A 44 -7.06 0.48 0.63
C VAL A 44 -7.55 0.25 -0.81
N LYS A 45 -8.65 0.90 -1.21
CA LYS A 45 -9.15 0.86 -2.60
C LYS A 45 -8.12 1.41 -3.60
N LEU A 46 -7.55 2.60 -3.32
CA LEU A 46 -6.49 3.16 -4.14
C LEU A 46 -5.28 2.23 -4.25
N THR A 47 -4.92 1.57 -3.15
CA THR A 47 -3.81 0.61 -3.13
C THR A 47 -4.10 -0.60 -4.03
N LYS A 48 -5.33 -1.12 -3.99
CA LYS A 48 -5.81 -2.18 -4.88
C LYS A 48 -5.68 -1.76 -6.35
N ASP A 49 -6.14 -0.55 -6.68
CA ASP A 49 -6.09 -0.03 -8.05
C ASP A 49 -4.65 0.21 -8.53
N ILE A 50 -3.79 0.81 -7.70
CA ILE A 50 -2.38 1.10 -8.03
C ILE A 50 -1.59 -0.19 -8.26
N LEU A 51 -1.81 -1.20 -7.42
CA LEU A 51 -1.09 -2.47 -7.50
C LEU A 51 -1.74 -3.47 -8.47
N ASN A 52 -2.91 -3.13 -9.01
CA ASN A 52 -3.76 -3.99 -9.81
C ASN A 52 -3.93 -5.37 -9.15
N LEU A 53 -4.48 -5.35 -7.93
CA LEU A 53 -4.67 -6.53 -7.08
C LEU A 53 -6.13 -6.98 -7.08
N SER A 54 -6.32 -8.28 -6.89
CA SER A 54 -7.62 -8.87 -6.62
C SER A 54 -8.09 -8.55 -5.19
N ASP A 55 -9.39 -8.69 -4.93
CA ASP A 55 -9.93 -8.51 -3.57
C ASP A 55 -9.30 -9.46 -2.55
N ASP A 56 -9.09 -10.73 -2.92
CA ASP A 56 -8.35 -11.69 -2.08
C ASP A 56 -6.92 -11.25 -1.73
N GLU A 57 -6.21 -10.63 -2.68
CA GLU A 57 -4.83 -10.20 -2.48
C GLU A 57 -4.75 -8.98 -1.56
N ILE A 58 -5.65 -7.99 -1.75
CA ILE A 58 -5.67 -6.80 -0.90
C ILE A 58 -6.06 -7.16 0.54
N LEU A 59 -7.00 -8.10 0.71
CA LEU A 59 -7.41 -8.59 2.03
C LEU A 59 -6.24 -9.27 2.76
N LYS A 60 -5.45 -10.11 2.09
CA LYS A 60 -4.25 -10.73 2.68
C LYS A 60 -3.17 -9.74 3.10
N ILE A 61 -3.16 -8.54 2.50
CA ILE A 61 -2.23 -7.48 2.85
C ILE A 61 -2.72 -6.71 4.08
N PHE A 62 -3.99 -6.29 4.10
CA PHE A 62 -4.52 -5.35 5.09
C PHE A 62 -5.35 -5.97 6.23
N PHE A 63 -5.88 -7.18 6.06
CA PHE A 63 -6.83 -7.84 6.96
C PHE A 63 -6.40 -9.27 7.28
N LYS A 64 -5.23 -9.40 7.91
CA LYS A 64 -4.67 -10.70 8.31
C LYS A 64 -5.15 -11.13 9.69
#